data_AF-A0AAU2H1Q2-F1
#
_entry.id   AF-A0AAU2H1Q2-F1
#
_cell.length_a   1.000
_cell.length_b   1.000
_cell.length_c   1.000
_cell.angle_alpha   90.00
_cell.angle_beta   90.00
_cell.angle_gamma   90.00
#
_symmetry.space_group_name_H-M   'P 1'
#
loop_
_entity.id
_entity.type
_entity.pdbx_description
1 polymer ?
#
loop_
_entity_poly.entity_id
_entity_poly.type
_entity_poly.pdbx_seq_one_letter_code
_entity_poly.pdbx_strand_id
1 'polypeptide(L)'
;MPEPLGTRVVVEHTSACLRDNPLGDPATRRIEVLLPPGYDESARHPVVYWLPGFGAHPTLTTRALAFGQAPADRIHRAMARGDIPAALIVVPDATTAYGGSQYIDSPACGRYLGHLGEVVAEVDRRFPTRAEPRWRAVGGKSSGGYGAVLAAMRTDLFGAVLAHTPDAGFEHSYLPLLPGVLDTLEAAGGIERLLDRRESGPHDTAFMVAMSLLAMGMCYADKPGTTPADALPCDPRTGVFRPDVWERWLRHDPVRTASAFADRLKALRLLYLDTGLRDDYHMHWGARALHAVWQEQGIAHEYQEHDGGHHGIEHRFLTSLALLGRVWRGSGQGD
;
A
#
# COMPACT_ATOMS: atom_id res chain seq x y z
N MET A 1 -26.22 -10.86 -11.64
CA MET A 1 -25.38 -10.21 -10.59
C MET A 1 -25.83 -8.76 -10.47
N PRO A 2 -25.85 -8.13 -9.29
CA PRO A 2 -26.13 -6.70 -9.24
C PRO A 2 -25.02 -5.93 -9.98
N GLU A 3 -25.45 -4.96 -10.79
CA GLU A 3 -24.58 -4.01 -11.51
C GLU A 3 -23.58 -3.33 -10.54
N PRO A 4 -22.35 -3.02 -10.99
CA PRO A 4 -21.40 -2.24 -10.19
C PRO A 4 -22.01 -0.91 -9.73
N LEU A 5 -21.79 -0.53 -8.48
CA LEU A 5 -22.30 0.74 -7.95
C LEU A 5 -21.25 1.84 -8.06
N GLY A 6 -21.65 2.97 -8.64
CA GLY A 6 -20.84 4.18 -8.77
C GLY A 6 -20.14 4.33 -10.13
N THR A 7 -19.91 5.57 -10.53
CA THR A 7 -19.22 5.90 -11.78
C THR A 7 -17.71 5.69 -11.61
N ARG A 8 -17.12 4.94 -12.53
CA ARG A 8 -15.68 4.67 -12.59
C ARG A 8 -15.08 5.31 -13.82
N VAL A 9 -13.94 5.99 -13.62
CA VAL A 9 -13.11 6.52 -14.69
C VAL A 9 -11.76 5.84 -14.60
N VAL A 10 -11.24 5.34 -15.72
CA VAL A 10 -9.86 4.86 -15.83
C VAL A 10 -9.09 5.85 -16.69
N VAL A 11 -8.01 6.36 -16.11
CA VAL A 11 -7.10 7.30 -16.76
C VAL A 11 -5.79 6.58 -17.06
N GLU A 12 -5.24 6.81 -18.25
CA GLU A 12 -3.85 6.47 -18.54
C GLU A 12 -2.94 7.67 -18.26
N HIS A 13 -1.85 7.41 -17.54
CA HIS A 13 -0.82 8.38 -17.19
C HIS A 13 0.55 7.85 -17.58
N THR A 14 1.29 8.58 -18.41
CA THR A 14 2.68 8.25 -18.75
C THR A 14 3.61 8.90 -17.74
N SER A 15 4.15 8.10 -16.83
CA SER A 15 4.96 8.57 -15.72
C SER A 15 6.39 8.91 -16.13
N ALA A 16 6.85 10.11 -15.83
CA ALA A 16 8.23 10.50 -16.10
C ALA A 16 9.19 9.77 -15.13
N CYS A 17 8.75 9.55 -13.89
CA CYS A 17 9.48 8.78 -12.88
C CYS A 17 9.76 7.32 -13.29
N LEU A 18 8.94 6.74 -14.18
CA LEU A 18 9.05 5.34 -14.60
C LEU A 18 9.59 5.15 -16.03
N ARG A 19 9.99 6.23 -16.72
CA ARG A 19 10.44 6.14 -18.13
C ARG A 19 11.60 5.19 -18.34
N ASP A 20 12.57 5.22 -17.43
CA ASP A 20 13.79 4.41 -17.47
C ASP A 20 13.78 3.36 -16.34
N ASN A 21 12.62 2.72 -16.13
CA ASN A 21 12.46 1.73 -15.08
C ASN A 21 13.49 0.58 -15.26
N PRO A 22 14.30 0.24 -14.24
CA PRO A 22 15.35 -0.78 -14.37
C PRO A 22 14.83 -2.19 -14.68
N LEU A 23 13.57 -2.48 -14.35
CA LEU A 23 12.92 -3.76 -14.65
C LEU A 23 12.31 -3.81 -16.05
N GLY A 24 12.36 -2.69 -16.80
CA GLY A 24 11.67 -2.55 -18.08
C GLY A 24 10.16 -2.43 -17.94
N ASP A 25 9.65 -2.19 -16.72
CA ASP A 25 8.22 -2.07 -16.51
C ASP A 25 7.65 -0.84 -17.27
N PRO A 26 6.41 -0.91 -17.81
CA PRO A 26 5.83 0.18 -18.59
C PRO A 26 5.75 1.51 -17.85
N ALA A 27 6.13 2.60 -18.51
CA ALA A 27 5.99 3.94 -17.93
C ALA A 27 4.53 4.45 -17.94
N THR A 28 3.71 3.97 -18.88
CA THR A 28 2.28 4.26 -18.92
C THR A 28 1.53 3.36 -17.95
N ARG A 29 0.89 3.97 -16.96
CA ARG A 29 0.15 3.31 -15.89
C ARG A 29 -1.30 3.72 -15.91
N ARG A 30 -2.16 2.80 -15.51
CA ARG A 30 -3.58 3.09 -15.26
C ARG A 30 -3.76 3.74 -13.89
N ILE A 31 -4.71 4.65 -13.80
CA ILE A 31 -5.20 5.24 -12.56
C ILE A 31 -6.71 5.03 -12.56
N GLU A 32 -7.21 4.26 -11.61
CA GLU A 32 -8.65 4.10 -11.43
C GLU A 32 -9.17 5.16 -10.47
N VAL A 33 -10.27 5.81 -10.84
CA VAL A 33 -10.95 6.82 -10.03
C VAL A 33 -12.41 6.40 -9.86
N LEU A 34 -12.82 6.19 -8.62
CA LEU A 34 -14.21 5.99 -8.22
C LEU A 34 -14.79 7.33 -7.81
N LEU A 35 -15.86 7.75 -8.50
CA LEU A 35 -16.54 9.00 -8.22
C LEU A 35 -17.55 8.82 -7.07
N PRO A 36 -17.69 9.80 -6.17
CA PRO A 36 -18.67 9.74 -5.09
C PRO A 36 -20.11 9.76 -5.65
N PRO A 37 -21.11 9.27 -4.89
CA PRO A 37 -22.51 9.46 -5.22
C PRO A 37 -22.84 10.95 -5.38
N GLY A 38 -23.55 11.32 -6.45
CA GLY A 38 -23.89 12.72 -6.72
C GLY A 38 -22.69 13.59 -7.11
N TYR A 39 -21.64 12.99 -7.68
CA TYR A 39 -20.48 13.73 -8.18
C TYR A 39 -20.88 14.92 -9.05
N ASP A 40 -20.30 16.07 -8.74
CA ASP A 40 -20.56 17.36 -9.36
C ASP A 40 -19.23 17.95 -9.84
N GLU A 41 -19.10 18.13 -11.16
CA GLU A 41 -17.90 18.69 -11.79
C GLU A 41 -17.66 20.18 -11.44
N SER A 42 -18.67 20.88 -10.93
CA SER A 42 -18.55 22.27 -10.48
C SER A 42 -18.06 22.41 -9.03
N ALA A 43 -18.12 21.33 -8.25
CA ALA A 43 -17.71 21.32 -6.85
C ALA A 43 -16.32 20.68 -6.65
N ARG A 44 -15.55 21.18 -5.68
CA ARG A 44 -14.25 20.60 -5.32
C ARG A 44 -14.39 19.50 -4.26
N HIS A 45 -13.85 18.32 -4.56
CA HIS A 45 -13.98 17.12 -3.75
C HIS A 45 -12.68 16.75 -3.00
N PRO A 46 -12.76 16.23 -1.76
CA PRO A 46 -11.62 15.59 -1.12
C PRO A 46 -11.27 14.26 -1.83
N VAL A 47 -10.06 13.76 -1.61
CA VAL A 47 -9.53 12.60 -2.32
C VAL A 47 -8.87 11.61 -1.36
N VAL A 48 -9.15 10.32 -1.53
CA VAL A 48 -8.45 9.22 -0.89
C VAL A 48 -7.66 8.46 -1.94
N TYR A 49 -6.34 8.39 -1.78
CA TYR A 49 -5.46 7.55 -2.58
C TYR A 49 -5.34 6.19 -1.89
N TRP A 50 -5.98 5.17 -2.47
CA TRP A 50 -6.00 3.82 -1.94
C TRP A 50 -4.94 2.96 -2.62
N LEU A 51 -3.94 2.53 -1.86
CA LEU A 51 -2.79 1.76 -2.30
C LEU A 51 -3.09 0.25 -2.16
N PRO A 52 -3.11 -0.51 -3.27
CA PRO A 52 -3.22 -1.97 -3.23
C PRO A 52 -2.09 -2.66 -2.44
N GLY A 53 -2.39 -3.82 -1.87
CA GLY A 53 -1.38 -4.72 -1.29
C GLY A 53 -0.57 -5.45 -2.36
N PHE A 54 0.49 -6.15 -1.95
CA PHE A 54 1.32 -6.94 -2.86
C PHE A 54 0.50 -7.91 -3.73
N GLY A 55 0.80 -7.95 -5.03
CA GLY A 55 0.16 -8.85 -5.99
C GLY A 55 -1.31 -8.54 -6.30
N ALA A 56 -1.91 -7.55 -5.64
CA ALA A 56 -3.28 -7.15 -5.92
C ALA A 56 -3.36 -6.37 -7.24
N HIS A 57 -4.34 -6.72 -8.07
CA HIS A 57 -4.66 -5.91 -9.24
C HIS A 57 -5.08 -4.49 -8.80
N PRO A 58 -4.66 -3.41 -9.50
CA PRO A 58 -4.90 -2.03 -9.11
C PRO A 58 -6.36 -1.60 -9.35
N THR A 59 -7.27 -2.18 -8.58
CA THR A 59 -8.71 -1.90 -8.61
C THR A 59 -9.37 -2.29 -7.30
N LEU A 60 -10.44 -1.58 -6.94
CA LEU A 60 -11.31 -1.94 -5.81
C LEU A 60 -12.62 -2.60 -6.24
N THR A 61 -12.77 -2.94 -7.52
CA THR A 61 -14.02 -3.50 -8.06
C THR A 61 -14.06 -5.04 -8.06
N THR A 62 -12.95 -5.69 -7.73
CA THR A 62 -12.87 -7.16 -7.71
C THR A 62 -13.58 -7.72 -6.47
N ARG A 63 -14.41 -8.74 -6.68
CA ARG A 63 -15.02 -9.52 -5.58
C ARG A 63 -14.13 -10.72 -5.29
N ALA A 64 -13.79 -10.91 -4.01
CA ALA A 64 -13.00 -12.07 -3.58
C ALA A 64 -13.81 -13.37 -3.60
N LEU A 65 -15.12 -13.30 -3.35
CA LEU A 65 -16.03 -14.44 -3.29
C LEU A 65 -17.31 -14.14 -4.08
N ALA A 66 -18.07 -15.20 -4.41
CA ALA A 66 -19.43 -15.06 -4.93
C ALA A 66 -20.37 -14.36 -3.93
N PHE A 67 -20.02 -14.41 -2.64
CA PHE A 67 -20.70 -13.74 -1.55
C PHE A 67 -19.98 -12.44 -1.17
N GLY A 68 -20.76 -11.46 -0.71
CA GLY A 68 -20.22 -10.15 -0.36
C GLY A 68 -20.13 -9.20 -1.56
N GLN A 69 -19.48 -8.06 -1.33
CA GLN A 69 -19.42 -6.93 -2.25
C GLN A 69 -17.98 -6.53 -2.47
N ALA A 70 -17.69 -6.03 -3.67
CA ALA A 70 -16.41 -5.42 -3.95
C ALA A 70 -16.20 -4.24 -2.99
N PRO A 71 -14.95 -3.94 -2.58
CA PRO A 71 -14.65 -2.77 -1.75
C PRO A 71 -15.27 -1.47 -2.29
N ALA A 72 -15.21 -1.25 -3.60
CA ALA A 72 -15.82 -0.09 -4.27
C ALA A 72 -17.33 0.03 -3.99
N ASP A 73 -18.09 -1.07 -4.15
CA ASP A 73 -19.54 -1.10 -3.93
C ASP A 73 -19.91 -0.80 -2.47
N ARG A 74 -19.07 -1.23 -1.52
CA ARG A 74 -19.26 -0.98 -0.07
C ARG A 74 -19.02 0.49 0.25
N ILE A 75 -17.92 1.04 -0.25
CA ILE A 75 -17.52 2.44 -0.06
C ILE A 75 -18.58 3.37 -0.67
N HIS A 76 -18.98 3.13 -1.92
CA HIS A 76 -19.97 3.97 -2.60
C HIS A 76 -21.31 4.03 -1.84
N ARG A 77 -21.78 2.89 -1.31
CA ARG A 77 -22.99 2.86 -0.49
C ARG A 77 -22.84 3.54 0.87
N ALA A 78 -21.69 3.39 1.52
CA ALA A 78 -21.42 4.08 2.77
C ALA A 78 -21.39 5.60 2.57
N MET A 79 -20.84 6.08 1.45
CA MET A 79 -20.93 7.49 1.06
C MET A 79 -22.38 7.92 0.82
N ALA A 80 -23.16 7.12 0.09
CA ALA A 80 -24.56 7.45 -0.23
C ALA A 80 -25.46 7.53 1.02
N ARG A 81 -25.16 6.74 2.06
CA ARG A 81 -25.85 6.80 3.36
C ARG A 81 -25.32 7.89 4.29
N GLY A 82 -24.18 8.50 3.97
CA GLY A 82 -23.52 9.48 4.83
C GLY A 82 -22.72 8.87 6.00
N ASP A 83 -22.50 7.56 5.99
CA ASP A 83 -21.70 6.84 7.01
C ASP A 83 -20.21 7.24 6.94
N ILE A 84 -19.73 7.55 5.72
CA ILE A 84 -18.39 8.07 5.44
C ILE A 84 -18.52 9.33 4.55
N PRO A 85 -17.55 10.27 4.60
CA PRO A 85 -17.60 11.44 3.73
C PRO A 85 -17.53 11.05 2.25
N ALA A 86 -18.28 11.78 1.40
CA ALA A 86 -18.14 11.69 -0.04
C ALA A 86 -16.76 12.21 -0.48
N ALA A 87 -16.05 11.41 -1.27
CA ALA A 87 -14.71 11.69 -1.77
C ALA A 87 -14.44 10.91 -3.06
N LEU A 88 -13.48 11.36 -3.87
CA LEU A 88 -12.90 10.50 -4.90
C LEU A 88 -12.06 9.42 -4.23
N ILE A 89 -12.14 8.19 -4.73
CA ILE A 89 -11.19 7.13 -4.37
C ILE A 89 -10.31 6.85 -5.59
N VAL A 90 -9.01 7.07 -5.44
CA VAL A 90 -8.01 6.90 -6.49
C VAL A 90 -7.18 5.67 -6.20
N VAL A 91 -7.05 4.76 -7.17
CA VAL A 91 -6.23 3.55 -7.07
C VAL A 91 -5.15 3.60 -8.14
N PRO A 92 -3.89 3.91 -7.78
CA PRO A 92 -2.78 3.91 -8.72
C PRO A 92 -2.33 2.48 -9.07
N ASP A 93 -1.88 2.28 -10.31
CA ASP A 93 -1.08 1.12 -10.68
C ASP A 93 0.39 1.34 -10.37
N ALA A 94 0.83 0.77 -9.25
CA ALA A 94 2.22 0.74 -8.82
C ALA A 94 2.82 -0.68 -8.87
N THR A 95 2.31 -1.54 -9.76
CA THR A 95 2.82 -2.90 -9.95
C THR A 95 4.18 -2.91 -10.63
N THR A 96 4.97 -3.94 -10.33
CA THR A 96 6.29 -4.22 -10.92
C THR A 96 6.27 -5.61 -11.57
N ALA A 97 7.32 -5.95 -12.33
CA ALA A 97 7.53 -7.32 -12.81
C ALA A 97 7.57 -8.39 -11.69
N TYR A 98 7.76 -7.99 -10.43
CA TYR A 98 7.72 -8.87 -9.25
C TYR A 98 6.40 -8.80 -8.47
N GLY A 99 5.42 -8.01 -8.91
CA GLY A 99 4.06 -7.93 -8.34
C GLY A 99 3.81 -6.78 -7.37
N GLY A 100 4.82 -5.95 -7.07
CA GLY A 100 4.66 -4.80 -6.18
C GLY A 100 5.93 -3.98 -6.02
N SER A 101 5.77 -2.71 -5.64
CA SER A 101 6.86 -1.72 -5.53
C SER A 101 7.13 -1.22 -4.11
N GLN A 102 6.31 -1.64 -3.13
CA GLN A 102 6.24 -1.04 -1.79
C GLN A 102 6.06 0.49 -1.80
N TYR A 103 5.67 1.07 -2.95
CA TYR A 103 5.50 2.51 -3.14
C TYR A 103 6.75 3.34 -2.79
N ILE A 104 7.95 2.77 -3.00
CA ILE A 104 9.22 3.46 -2.75
C ILE A 104 9.99 3.75 -4.03
N ASP A 105 10.89 4.72 -3.94
CA ASP A 105 11.92 4.93 -4.96
C ASP A 105 13.06 3.95 -4.70
N SER A 106 13.28 3.05 -5.65
CA SER A 106 14.33 2.03 -5.61
C SER A 106 15.21 2.12 -6.87
N PRO A 107 16.54 2.07 -6.73
CA PRO A 107 17.43 1.99 -7.88
C PRO A 107 17.32 0.67 -8.66
N ALA A 108 16.71 -0.36 -8.08
CA ALA A 108 16.51 -1.66 -8.75
C ALA A 108 15.08 -1.85 -9.28
N CYS A 109 14.07 -1.23 -8.67
CA CYS A 109 12.67 -1.37 -9.12
C CYS A 109 12.10 -0.15 -9.85
N GLY A 110 12.69 1.04 -9.70
CA GLY A 110 12.15 2.29 -10.23
C GLY A 110 11.57 3.22 -9.17
N ARG A 111 11.13 4.42 -9.60
CA ARG A 111 10.75 5.53 -8.71
C ARG A 111 9.25 5.60 -8.41
N TYR A 112 8.75 4.65 -7.63
CA TYR A 112 7.31 4.54 -7.37
C TYR A 112 6.74 5.52 -6.34
N LEU A 113 7.57 6.08 -5.45
CA LEU A 113 7.13 7.20 -4.60
C LEU A 113 6.98 8.48 -5.43
N GLY A 114 7.91 8.71 -6.35
CA GLY A 114 7.81 9.78 -7.35
C GLY A 114 6.58 9.60 -8.25
N HIS A 115 6.33 8.38 -8.73
CA HIS A 115 5.13 8.04 -9.50
C HIS A 115 3.84 8.36 -8.73
N LEU A 116 3.75 8.03 -7.43
CA LEU A 116 2.60 8.39 -6.61
C LEU A 116 2.38 9.92 -6.57
N GLY A 117 3.46 10.71 -6.51
CA GLY A 117 3.37 12.17 -6.60
C GLY A 117 2.83 12.65 -7.95
N GLU A 118 3.25 12.05 -9.06
CA GLU A 118 2.71 12.36 -10.39
C GLU A 118 1.24 11.95 -10.53
N VAL A 119 0.82 10.84 -9.93
CA VAL A 119 -0.59 10.43 -9.88
C VAL A 119 -1.43 11.49 -9.15
N VAL A 120 -0.95 12.03 -8.03
CA VAL A 120 -1.64 13.12 -7.32
C VAL A 120 -1.82 14.33 -8.22
N ALA A 121 -0.74 14.75 -8.90
CA ALA A 121 -0.79 15.89 -9.81
C ALA A 121 -1.75 15.65 -11.00
N GLU A 122 -1.76 14.44 -11.56
CA GLU A 122 -2.62 14.09 -12.68
C GLU A 122 -4.11 14.05 -12.30
N VAL A 123 -4.43 13.57 -11.09
CA VAL A 123 -5.80 13.60 -10.57
C VAL A 123 -6.24 15.03 -10.31
N ASP A 124 -5.42 15.87 -9.67
CA ASP A 124 -5.73 17.28 -9.42
C ASP A 124 -5.91 18.09 -10.72
N ARG A 125 -5.25 17.67 -11.82
CA ARG A 125 -5.41 18.26 -13.16
C ARG A 125 -6.73 17.86 -13.84
N ARG A 126 -7.18 16.62 -13.65
CA ARG A 126 -8.35 16.06 -14.38
C ARG A 126 -9.67 16.19 -13.65
N PHE A 127 -9.64 16.27 -12.32
CA PHE A 127 -10.83 16.33 -11.49
C PHE A 127 -10.81 17.60 -10.64
N PRO A 128 -11.98 18.19 -10.32
CA PRO A 128 -12.07 19.31 -9.38
C PRO A 128 -11.80 18.80 -7.97
N THR A 129 -10.54 18.67 -7.59
CA THR A 129 -10.13 18.26 -6.25
C THR A 129 -9.95 19.47 -5.33
N ARG A 130 -10.03 19.21 -4.02
CA ARG A 130 -9.45 20.09 -3.00
C ARG A 130 -7.97 19.74 -2.88
N ALA A 131 -7.12 20.47 -3.59
CA ALA A 131 -5.71 20.14 -3.79
C ALA A 131 -4.80 20.45 -2.58
N GLU A 132 -5.32 20.77 -1.40
CA GLU A 132 -4.47 20.92 -0.22
C GLU A 132 -4.31 19.59 0.52
N PRO A 133 -3.13 19.28 1.12
CA PRO A 133 -2.91 18.04 1.87
C PRO A 133 -3.98 17.74 2.91
N ARG A 134 -4.51 18.76 3.61
CA ARG A 134 -5.61 18.61 4.59
C ARG A 134 -6.87 17.94 4.03
N TRP A 135 -7.08 17.94 2.72
CA TRP A 135 -8.21 17.31 2.02
C TRP A 135 -7.82 16.03 1.26
N ARG A 136 -6.56 15.61 1.36
CA ARG A 136 -6.05 14.36 0.79
C ARG A 136 -5.71 13.35 1.87
N ALA A 137 -6.21 12.15 1.70
CA ALA A 137 -5.81 10.98 2.49
C ALA A 137 -5.07 9.99 1.62
N VAL A 138 -4.13 9.25 2.20
CA VAL A 138 -3.56 8.04 1.61
C VAL A 138 -3.86 6.86 2.52
N GLY A 139 -4.25 5.73 1.96
CA GLY A 139 -4.56 4.54 2.75
C GLY A 139 -4.28 3.28 1.97
N GLY A 140 -4.27 2.13 2.65
CA GLY A 140 -4.04 0.86 2.00
C GLY A 140 -3.91 -0.27 2.99
N LYS A 141 -3.76 -1.48 2.44
CA LYS A 141 -3.66 -2.74 3.20
C LYS A 141 -2.34 -3.44 2.93
N SER A 142 -1.68 -4.04 3.93
CA SER A 142 -0.40 -4.73 3.77
C SER A 142 0.67 -3.81 3.20
N SER A 143 1.27 -4.15 2.05
CA SER A 143 2.21 -3.29 1.33
C SER A 143 1.63 -1.91 0.98
N GLY A 144 0.31 -1.82 0.79
CA GLY A 144 -0.37 -0.54 0.61
C GLY A 144 -0.47 0.28 1.90
N GLY A 145 -0.62 -0.39 3.05
CA GLY A 145 -0.58 0.24 4.37
C GLY A 145 0.83 0.74 4.69
N TYR A 146 1.85 -0.06 4.39
CA TYR A 146 3.25 0.35 4.43
C TYR A 146 3.51 1.57 3.55
N GLY A 147 3.07 1.52 2.29
CA GLY A 147 3.19 2.62 1.34
C GLY A 147 2.52 3.91 1.83
N ALA A 148 1.37 3.80 2.51
CA ALA A 148 0.66 4.94 3.07
C ALA A 148 1.45 5.61 4.22
N VAL A 149 2.03 4.81 5.13
CA VAL A 149 2.91 5.31 6.20
C VAL A 149 4.16 5.96 5.61
N LEU A 150 4.82 5.29 4.66
CA LEU A 150 6.01 5.82 4.00
C LEU A 150 5.75 7.11 3.23
N ALA A 151 4.62 7.21 2.53
CA ALA A 151 4.23 8.41 1.81
C ALA A 151 4.10 9.61 2.75
N ALA A 152 3.55 9.43 3.96
CA ALA A 152 3.46 10.51 4.95
C ALA A 152 4.81 10.86 5.59
N MET A 153 5.69 9.88 5.77
CA MET A 153 7.05 10.16 6.27
C MET A 153 7.91 10.88 5.23
N ARG A 154 7.73 10.59 3.93
CA ARG A 154 8.66 11.02 2.87
C ARG A 154 8.13 12.12 1.97
N THR A 155 6.85 12.49 2.08
CA THR A 155 6.23 13.56 1.29
C THR A 155 5.41 14.49 2.19
N ASP A 156 4.89 15.58 1.63
CA ASP A 156 3.94 16.52 2.25
C ASP A 156 2.58 16.51 1.54
N LEU A 157 2.31 15.50 0.71
CA LEU A 157 1.13 15.45 -0.17
C LEU A 157 -0.17 15.16 0.58
N PHE A 158 -0.10 14.52 1.75
CA PHE A 158 -1.24 13.94 2.46
C PHE A 158 -1.38 14.50 3.87
N GLY A 159 -2.61 14.81 4.27
CA GLY A 159 -2.94 15.26 5.62
C GLY A 159 -3.55 14.16 6.49
N ALA A 160 -3.85 12.99 5.92
CA ALA A 160 -4.39 11.84 6.63
C ALA A 160 -3.84 10.51 6.09
N VAL A 161 -3.59 9.55 6.98
CA VAL A 161 -3.09 8.20 6.67
C VAL A 161 -4.04 7.15 7.23
N LEU A 162 -4.40 6.16 6.42
CA LEU A 162 -5.21 4.99 6.80
C LEU A 162 -4.43 3.69 6.55
N ALA A 163 -3.64 3.25 7.53
CA ALA A 163 -2.81 2.06 7.41
C ALA A 163 -3.52 0.82 7.98
N HIS A 164 -3.86 -0.14 7.12
CA HIS A 164 -4.46 -1.41 7.52
C HIS A 164 -3.43 -2.55 7.42
N THR A 165 -3.16 -3.21 8.54
CA THR A 165 -2.16 -4.30 8.68
C THR A 165 -0.89 -4.02 7.85
N PRO A 166 -0.19 -2.89 8.06
CA PRO A 166 0.95 -2.52 7.24
C PRO A 166 2.12 -3.48 7.45
N ASP A 167 2.92 -3.69 6.40
CA ASP A 167 4.21 -4.36 6.56
C ASP A 167 5.07 -3.52 7.54
N ALA A 168 5.45 -4.10 8.68
CA ALA A 168 6.22 -3.43 9.74
C ALA A 168 6.81 -4.48 10.66
N GLY A 169 7.88 -4.13 11.39
CA GLY A 169 8.55 -5.09 12.28
C GLY A 169 9.05 -6.28 11.48
N PHE A 170 9.97 -6.01 10.55
CA PHE A 170 10.36 -6.92 9.48
C PHE A 170 10.89 -8.27 10.00
N GLU A 171 11.48 -8.28 11.19
CA GLU A 171 11.90 -9.50 11.88
C GLU A 171 10.73 -10.46 12.14
N HIS A 172 9.53 -9.95 12.37
CA HIS A 172 8.32 -10.74 12.62
C HIS A 172 7.55 -11.03 11.32
N SER A 173 7.55 -10.10 10.37
CA SER A 173 6.74 -10.26 9.15
C SER A 173 7.45 -11.00 8.01
N TYR A 174 8.79 -10.99 7.95
CA TYR A 174 9.53 -11.58 6.83
C TYR A 174 10.45 -12.73 7.22
N LEU A 175 11.20 -12.65 8.33
CA LEU A 175 12.12 -13.74 8.70
C LEU A 175 11.42 -15.10 8.87
N PRO A 176 10.21 -15.20 9.48
CA PRO A 176 9.52 -16.48 9.60
C PRO A 176 9.11 -17.08 8.25
N LEU A 177 9.03 -16.27 7.18
CA LEU A 177 8.66 -16.72 5.84
C LEU A 177 9.86 -17.33 5.09
N LEU A 178 11.10 -16.99 5.46
CA LEU A 178 12.30 -17.36 4.71
C LEU A 178 12.44 -18.88 4.47
N PRO A 179 12.27 -19.77 5.48
CA PRO A 179 12.40 -21.20 5.24
C PRO A 179 11.41 -21.71 4.17
N GLY A 180 10.13 -21.31 4.24
CA GLY A 180 9.12 -21.70 3.26
C GLY A 180 9.39 -21.13 1.86
N VAL A 181 10.00 -19.95 1.77
CA VAL A 181 10.45 -19.39 0.49
C VAL A 181 11.61 -20.20 -0.09
N LEU A 182 12.59 -20.59 0.73
CA LEU A 182 13.70 -21.44 0.27
C LEU A 182 13.20 -22.79 -0.25
N ASP A 183 12.28 -23.43 0.47
CA ASP A 183 11.65 -24.69 0.03
C ASP A 183 10.90 -24.51 -1.29
N THR A 184 10.20 -23.38 -1.46
CA THR A 184 9.47 -23.05 -2.69
C THR A 184 10.42 -22.82 -3.87
N LEU A 185 11.56 -22.16 -3.62
CA LEU A 185 12.59 -21.92 -4.62
C LEU A 185 13.26 -23.23 -5.05
N GLU A 186 13.62 -24.09 -4.11
CA GLU A 186 14.18 -25.42 -4.40
C GLU A 186 13.20 -26.27 -5.21
N ALA A 187 11.93 -26.32 -4.79
CA ALA A 187 10.88 -27.08 -5.49
C ALA A 187 10.62 -26.57 -6.92
N ALA A 188 10.79 -25.26 -7.16
CA ALA A 188 10.69 -24.68 -8.49
C ALA A 188 11.91 -24.99 -9.36
N GLY A 189 13.05 -25.36 -8.78
CA GLY A 189 14.34 -25.48 -9.49
C GLY A 189 15.09 -24.15 -9.60
N GLY A 190 14.89 -23.24 -8.64
CA GLY A 190 15.56 -21.95 -8.54
C GLY A 190 14.67 -20.75 -8.86
N ILE A 191 15.22 -19.55 -8.65
CA ILE A 191 14.52 -18.27 -8.82
C ILE A 191 13.96 -18.12 -10.24
N GLU A 192 14.76 -18.35 -11.28
CA GLU A 192 14.32 -18.17 -12.68
C GLU A 192 13.10 -19.04 -13.02
N ARG A 193 13.09 -20.31 -12.57
CA ARG A 193 11.96 -21.22 -12.77
C ARG A 193 10.73 -20.83 -11.98
N LEU A 194 10.90 -20.22 -10.80
CA LEU A 194 9.79 -19.61 -10.08
C LEU A 194 9.23 -18.43 -10.86
N LEU A 195 10.08 -17.57 -11.43
CA LEU A 195 9.69 -16.40 -12.21
C LEU A 195 8.95 -16.76 -13.50
N ASP A 196 9.28 -17.89 -14.13
CA ASP A 196 8.54 -18.44 -15.29
C ASP A 196 7.06 -18.71 -14.96
N ARG A 197 6.74 -19.03 -13.69
CA ARG A 197 5.36 -19.33 -13.25
C ARG A 197 4.46 -18.09 -13.12
N ARG A 198 5.01 -16.87 -13.25
CA ARG A 198 4.20 -15.63 -13.19
C ARG A 198 3.08 -15.62 -14.22
N GLU A 199 3.34 -16.12 -15.42
CA GLU A 199 2.35 -16.18 -16.50
C GLU A 199 1.50 -17.46 -16.46
N SER A 200 2.12 -18.61 -16.13
CA SER A 200 1.48 -19.93 -16.28
C SER A 200 0.74 -20.43 -15.03
N GLY A 201 1.10 -19.94 -13.85
CA GLY A 201 0.68 -20.50 -12.57
C GLY A 201 1.27 -21.90 -12.29
N PRO A 202 0.80 -22.58 -11.22
CA PRO A 202 -0.21 -22.11 -10.27
C PRO A 202 0.29 -20.97 -9.37
N HIS A 203 -0.61 -20.03 -9.07
CA HIS A 203 -0.38 -18.90 -8.14
C HIS A 203 -0.94 -19.21 -6.74
N ASP A 204 -0.47 -20.30 -6.16
CA ASP A 204 -0.83 -20.70 -4.80
C ASP A 204 -0.16 -19.81 -3.73
N THR A 205 -0.51 -20.01 -2.47
CA THR A 205 0.03 -19.23 -1.35
C THR A 205 1.56 -19.30 -1.28
N ALA A 206 2.15 -20.47 -1.52
CA ALA A 206 3.60 -20.64 -1.49
C ALA A 206 4.28 -19.80 -2.58
N PHE A 207 3.76 -19.82 -3.80
CA PHE A 207 4.22 -18.96 -4.89
C PHE A 207 4.09 -17.48 -4.52
N MET A 208 2.94 -17.05 -4.00
CA MET A 208 2.72 -15.65 -3.64
C MET A 208 3.66 -15.17 -2.53
N VAL A 209 3.95 -16.01 -1.53
CA VAL A 209 4.90 -15.69 -0.45
C VAL A 209 6.34 -15.65 -0.96
N ALA A 210 6.74 -16.56 -1.85
CA ALA A 210 8.07 -16.51 -2.46
C ALA A 210 8.24 -15.27 -3.34
N MET A 211 7.24 -14.96 -4.18
CA MET A 211 7.26 -13.76 -5.00
C MET A 211 7.27 -12.48 -4.17
N SER A 212 6.59 -12.43 -3.02
CA SER A 212 6.62 -11.24 -2.16
C SER A 212 8.01 -10.98 -1.60
N LEU A 213 8.73 -12.00 -1.13
CA LEU A 213 10.09 -11.85 -0.63
C LEU A 213 11.11 -11.47 -1.72
N LEU A 214 10.97 -12.00 -2.94
CA LEU A 214 11.76 -11.53 -4.08
C LEU A 214 11.46 -10.06 -4.40
N ALA A 215 10.19 -9.67 -4.41
CA ALA A 215 9.78 -8.29 -4.65
C ALA A 215 10.33 -7.34 -3.57
N MET A 216 10.25 -7.72 -2.29
CA MET A 216 10.78 -6.93 -1.18
C MET A 216 12.28 -6.74 -1.29
N GLY A 217 13.02 -7.81 -1.59
CA GLY A 217 14.46 -7.75 -1.82
C GLY A 217 14.79 -6.72 -2.89
N MET A 218 14.12 -6.83 -4.04
CA MET A 218 14.32 -5.90 -5.16
C MET A 218 13.94 -4.46 -4.79
N CYS A 219 12.83 -4.25 -4.07
CA CYS A 219 12.42 -2.91 -3.62
C CYS A 219 13.48 -2.29 -2.69
N TYR A 220 14.03 -3.05 -1.75
CA TYR A 220 14.99 -2.57 -0.75
C TYR A 220 16.46 -2.65 -1.20
N ALA A 221 16.71 -3.02 -2.46
CA ALA A 221 18.04 -2.97 -3.05
C ALA A 221 18.51 -1.51 -3.22
N ASP A 222 19.77 -1.25 -2.91
CA ASP A 222 20.39 0.08 -2.94
C ASP A 222 21.26 0.32 -4.17
N LYS A 223 21.31 -0.66 -5.10
CA LYS A 223 22.14 -0.61 -6.31
C LYS A 223 21.35 -0.99 -7.56
N PRO A 224 21.53 -0.27 -8.69
CA PRO A 224 21.04 -0.71 -9.98
C PRO A 224 21.65 -2.07 -10.37
N GLY A 225 20.91 -2.88 -11.11
CA GLY A 225 21.38 -4.18 -11.59
C GLY A 225 21.48 -5.28 -10.54
N THR A 226 21.04 -5.02 -9.30
CA THR A 226 20.87 -6.05 -8.26
C THR A 226 19.99 -7.19 -8.78
N THR A 227 20.41 -8.43 -8.63
CA THR A 227 19.57 -9.59 -8.97
C THR A 227 18.68 -9.99 -7.79
N PRO A 228 17.55 -10.70 -8.01
CA PRO A 228 16.74 -11.19 -6.89
C PRO A 228 17.52 -12.11 -5.94
N ALA A 229 18.49 -12.88 -6.46
CA ALA A 229 19.36 -13.72 -5.66
C ALA A 229 20.25 -12.90 -4.70
N ASP A 230 20.77 -11.75 -5.14
CA ASP A 230 21.60 -10.86 -4.32
C ASP A 230 20.78 -10.04 -3.31
N ALA A 231 19.50 -9.85 -3.60
CA ALA A 231 18.60 -9.03 -2.81
C ALA A 231 17.95 -9.76 -1.61
N LEU A 232 18.02 -11.10 -1.59
CA LEU A 232 17.49 -11.91 -0.51
C LEU A 232 18.40 -11.90 0.74
N PRO A 233 17.82 -11.87 1.96
CA PRO A 233 18.58 -11.85 3.22
C PRO A 233 19.23 -13.19 3.57
N CYS A 234 19.15 -14.18 2.69
CA CYS A 234 19.89 -15.42 2.77
C CYS A 234 20.28 -15.90 1.36
N ASP A 235 21.27 -16.78 1.30
CA ASP A 235 21.61 -17.47 0.07
C ASP A 235 20.46 -18.39 -0.37
N PRO A 236 19.91 -18.23 -1.58
CA PRO A 236 18.69 -18.93 -1.99
C PRO A 236 18.87 -20.45 -2.16
N ARG A 237 20.12 -20.95 -2.20
CA ARG A 237 20.43 -22.38 -2.34
C ARG A 237 20.81 -23.03 -1.01
N THR A 238 21.57 -22.33 -0.19
CA THR A 238 22.15 -22.89 1.04
C THR A 238 21.47 -22.41 2.32
N GLY A 239 20.67 -21.35 2.23
CA GLY A 239 20.03 -20.71 3.37
C GLY A 239 20.99 -19.93 4.27
N VAL A 240 22.28 -19.82 3.92
CA VAL A 240 23.25 -19.05 4.70
C VAL A 240 22.78 -17.59 4.78
N PHE A 241 22.50 -17.13 5.99
CA PHE A 241 21.98 -15.79 6.24
C PHE A 241 23.00 -14.71 5.86
N ARG A 242 22.52 -13.58 5.36
CA ARG A 242 23.31 -12.45 4.87
C ARG A 242 22.98 -11.20 5.69
N PRO A 243 23.68 -10.96 6.81
CA PRO A 243 23.37 -9.85 7.72
C PRO A 243 23.42 -8.48 7.06
N ASP A 244 24.30 -8.27 6.09
CA ASP A 244 24.43 -7.01 5.37
C ASP A 244 23.20 -6.71 4.49
N VAL A 245 22.61 -7.76 3.87
CA VAL A 245 21.39 -7.64 3.08
C VAL A 245 20.21 -7.37 4.02
N TRP A 246 20.14 -8.09 5.14
CA TRP A 246 19.09 -7.86 6.13
C TRP A 246 19.14 -6.45 6.71
N GLU A 247 20.32 -5.94 7.05
CA GLU A 247 20.48 -4.56 7.52
C GLU A 247 20.00 -3.54 6.47
N ARG A 248 20.16 -3.81 5.16
CA ARG A 248 19.56 -2.96 4.12
C ARG A 248 18.05 -2.97 4.19
N TRP A 249 17.40 -4.13 4.34
CA TRP A 249 15.95 -4.22 4.52
C TRP A 249 15.48 -3.46 5.75
N LEU A 250 16.19 -3.57 6.88
CA LEU A 250 15.82 -2.91 8.13
C LEU A 250 15.80 -1.37 8.04
N ARG A 251 16.54 -0.76 7.11
CA ARG A 251 16.47 0.70 6.83
C ARG A 251 15.13 1.13 6.21
N HIS A 252 14.32 0.17 5.79
CA HIS A 252 13.00 0.39 5.22
C HIS A 252 11.86 0.05 6.18
N ASP A 253 12.15 -0.51 7.36
CA ASP A 253 11.14 -0.85 8.36
C ASP A 253 10.57 0.43 9.02
N PRO A 254 9.23 0.66 9.00
CA PRO A 254 8.63 1.82 9.65
C PRO A 254 8.88 1.84 11.16
N VAL A 255 9.00 0.68 11.82
CA VAL A 255 9.32 0.60 13.26
C VAL A 255 10.67 1.25 13.56
N ARG A 256 11.64 1.08 12.66
CA ARG A 256 13.01 1.60 12.82
C ARG A 256 13.16 3.04 12.34
N THR A 257 12.31 3.47 11.41
CA THR A 257 12.46 4.76 10.74
C THR A 257 11.49 5.85 11.23
N ALA A 258 10.34 5.49 11.82
CA ALA A 258 9.30 6.45 12.18
C ALA A 258 9.78 7.59 13.10
N SER A 259 10.67 7.32 14.05
CA SER A 259 11.21 8.34 14.96
C SER A 259 11.94 9.46 14.25
N ALA A 260 12.64 9.18 13.14
CA ALA A 260 13.31 10.20 12.33
C ALA A 260 12.32 11.12 11.58
N PHE A 261 11.05 10.72 11.47
CA PHE A 261 10.00 11.47 10.79
C PHE A 261 8.89 11.93 11.73
N ALA A 262 9.15 11.97 13.04
CA ALA A 262 8.14 12.26 14.06
C ALA A 262 7.41 13.60 13.82
N ASP A 263 8.11 14.66 13.41
CA ASP A 263 7.50 15.97 13.15
C ASP A 263 6.52 15.94 11.97
N ARG A 264 6.86 15.20 10.90
CA ARG A 264 5.95 15.01 9.75
C ARG A 264 4.70 14.23 10.16
N LEU A 265 4.88 13.16 10.93
CA LEU A 265 3.77 12.35 11.41
C LEU A 265 2.88 13.13 12.40
N LYS A 266 3.46 13.98 13.26
CA LYS A 266 2.72 14.89 14.15
C LYS A 266 1.90 15.95 13.42
N ALA A 267 2.33 16.33 12.21
CA ALA A 267 1.61 17.31 11.38
C ALA A 267 0.36 16.73 10.69
N LEU A 268 0.19 15.40 10.70
CA LEU A 268 -1.00 14.76 10.15
C LEU A 268 -2.24 15.13 10.96
N ARG A 269 -3.36 15.35 10.28
CA ARG A 269 -4.67 15.55 10.92
C ARG A 269 -5.25 14.23 11.40
N LEU A 270 -4.90 13.12 10.75
CA LEU A 270 -5.31 11.76 11.11
C LEU A 270 -4.19 10.78 10.75
N LEU A 271 -3.79 9.96 11.73
CA LEU A 271 -2.98 8.78 11.51
C LEU A 271 -3.75 7.59 12.09
N TYR A 272 -4.22 6.70 11.23
CA TYR A 272 -4.95 5.50 11.62
C TYR A 272 -4.11 4.25 11.35
N LEU A 273 -4.10 3.33 12.31
CA LEU A 273 -3.46 2.03 12.23
C LEU A 273 -4.41 0.96 12.76
N ASP A 274 -4.66 -0.10 11.99
CA ASP A 274 -5.25 -1.31 12.53
C ASP A 274 -4.53 -2.59 12.11
N THR A 275 -4.83 -3.68 12.81
CA THR A 275 -4.31 -5.02 12.50
C THR A 275 -5.23 -6.12 13.03
N GLY A 276 -5.22 -7.26 12.36
CA GLY A 276 -5.89 -8.47 12.83
C GLY A 276 -5.05 -9.23 13.85
N LEU A 277 -5.66 -9.71 14.94
CA LEU A 277 -5.01 -10.49 15.99
C LEU A 277 -4.48 -11.85 15.52
N ARG A 278 -4.98 -12.34 14.39
CA ARG A 278 -4.60 -13.62 13.78
C ARG A 278 -4.03 -13.42 12.38
N ASP A 279 -3.37 -12.27 12.15
CA ASP A 279 -2.76 -11.96 10.86
C ASP A 279 -1.78 -13.08 10.45
N ASP A 280 -1.99 -13.61 9.25
CA ASP A 280 -1.32 -14.78 8.69
C ASP A 280 0.19 -14.57 8.48
N TYR A 281 0.64 -13.31 8.45
CA TYR A 281 2.04 -12.92 8.27
C TYR A 281 2.60 -12.26 9.52
N HIS A 282 1.97 -12.46 10.68
CA HIS A 282 2.41 -11.93 11.96
C HIS A 282 2.52 -10.39 12.04
N MET A 283 1.84 -9.67 11.12
CA MET A 283 1.93 -8.20 11.03
C MET A 283 1.39 -7.48 12.27
N HIS A 284 0.59 -8.14 13.10
CA HIS A 284 0.16 -7.58 14.38
C HIS A 284 1.31 -7.25 15.32
N TRP A 285 2.42 -8.00 15.28
CA TRP A 285 3.61 -7.66 16.07
C TRP A 285 4.28 -6.39 15.56
N GLY A 286 4.38 -6.24 14.23
CA GLY A 286 4.87 -5.02 13.59
C GLY A 286 4.00 -3.80 13.89
N ALA A 287 2.68 -3.95 13.80
CA ALA A 287 1.74 -2.88 14.11
C ALA A 287 1.81 -2.45 15.60
N ARG A 288 1.95 -3.40 16.53
CA ARG A 288 2.17 -3.09 17.97
C ARG A 288 3.48 -2.35 18.20
N ALA A 289 4.57 -2.79 17.56
CA ALA A 289 5.86 -2.14 17.68
C ALA A 289 5.83 -0.71 17.10
N LEU A 290 5.19 -0.51 15.95
CA LEU A 290 5.01 0.80 15.33
C LEU A 290 4.14 1.72 16.20
N HIS A 291 3.05 1.18 16.76
CA HIS A 291 2.21 1.87 17.74
C HIS A 291 3.02 2.35 18.95
N ALA A 292 3.85 1.49 19.53
CA ALA A 292 4.71 1.84 20.67
C ALA A 292 5.69 2.97 20.31
N VAL A 293 6.35 2.89 19.16
CA VAL A 293 7.24 3.96 18.66
C VAL A 293 6.47 5.28 18.53
N TRP A 294 5.27 5.26 17.96
CA TRP A 294 4.47 6.48 17.83
C TRP A 294 4.04 7.06 19.18
N GLN A 295 3.73 6.22 20.18
CA GLN A 295 3.45 6.68 21.54
C GLN A 295 4.67 7.32 22.19
N GLU A 296 5.85 6.69 22.10
CA GLU A 296 7.11 7.22 22.65
C GLU A 296 7.47 8.57 22.04
N GLN A 297 7.19 8.76 20.74
CA GLN A 297 7.45 10.01 20.03
C GLN A 297 6.35 11.08 20.27
N GLY A 298 5.25 10.75 20.93
CA GLY A 298 4.11 11.65 21.13
C GLY A 298 3.37 11.99 19.83
N ILE A 299 3.30 11.05 18.89
CA ILE A 299 2.55 11.19 17.64
C ILE A 299 1.09 10.82 17.91
N ALA A 300 0.15 11.73 17.65
CA ALA A 300 -1.28 11.46 17.81
C ALA A 300 -1.77 10.49 16.73
N HIS A 301 -2.40 9.38 17.12
CA HIS A 301 -2.90 8.36 16.20
C HIS A 301 -4.03 7.53 16.81
N GLU A 302 -4.82 6.92 15.93
CA GLU A 302 -5.89 5.98 16.24
C GLU A 302 -5.38 4.56 15.98
N TYR A 303 -5.35 3.71 17.02
CA TYR A 303 -4.87 2.33 16.92
C TYR A 303 -5.97 1.33 17.29
N GLN A 304 -6.18 0.30 16.46
CA GLN A 304 -7.19 -0.73 16.70
C GLN A 304 -6.66 -2.14 16.38
N GLU A 305 -6.93 -3.08 17.28
CA GLU A 305 -6.80 -4.50 16.99
C GLU A 305 -8.20 -5.11 16.78
N HIS A 306 -8.30 -6.13 15.94
CA HIS A 306 -9.57 -6.82 15.69
C HIS A 306 -9.39 -8.33 15.56
N ASP A 307 -10.47 -9.08 15.76
CA ASP A 307 -10.48 -10.55 15.69
C ASP A 307 -10.34 -11.11 14.25
N GLY A 308 -9.69 -10.41 13.33
CA GLY A 308 -9.49 -10.87 11.94
C GLY A 308 -8.12 -11.49 11.72
N GLY A 309 -7.96 -12.11 10.55
CA GLY A 309 -6.66 -12.46 9.97
C GLY A 309 -6.17 -11.40 9.00
N HIS A 310 -5.29 -11.77 8.07
CA HIS A 310 -4.80 -10.86 7.05
C HIS A 310 -5.82 -10.67 5.91
N HIS A 311 -6.72 -11.63 5.70
CA HIS A 311 -7.69 -11.64 4.60
C HIS A 311 -9.13 -11.37 5.09
N GLY A 312 -10.01 -10.89 4.19
CA GLY A 312 -11.44 -10.69 4.50
C GLY A 312 -11.74 -9.47 5.38
N ILE A 313 -10.80 -8.51 5.47
CA ILE A 313 -10.89 -7.35 6.35
C ILE A 313 -11.42 -6.09 5.65
N GLU A 314 -11.95 -6.20 4.42
CA GLU A 314 -12.37 -5.03 3.61
C GLU A 314 -13.50 -4.22 4.27
N HIS A 315 -14.24 -4.81 5.20
CA HIS A 315 -15.24 -4.12 6.01
C HIS A 315 -14.61 -3.05 6.93
N ARG A 316 -13.34 -3.22 7.32
CA ARG A 316 -12.58 -2.29 8.17
C ARG A 316 -12.16 -1.02 7.46
N PHE A 317 -12.09 -1.03 6.12
CA PHE A 317 -11.81 0.17 5.34
C PHE A 317 -12.85 1.26 5.61
N LEU A 318 -14.12 0.89 5.84
CA LEU A 318 -15.15 1.86 6.20
C LEU A 318 -14.91 2.49 7.58
N THR A 319 -14.30 1.76 8.52
CA THR A 319 -14.00 2.29 9.85
C THR A 319 -12.99 3.43 9.77
N SER A 320 -11.91 3.25 9.02
CA SER A 320 -10.89 4.29 8.86
C SER A 320 -11.39 5.45 8.00
N LEU A 321 -12.12 5.17 6.92
CA LEU A 321 -12.75 6.19 6.07
C LEU A 321 -13.76 7.06 6.82
N ALA A 322 -14.52 6.52 7.77
CA ALA A 322 -15.45 7.30 8.59
C ALA A 322 -14.74 8.38 9.41
N LEU A 323 -13.51 8.11 9.88
CA LEU A 323 -12.71 9.05 10.67
C LEU A 323 -12.32 10.30 9.87
N LEU A 324 -12.22 10.20 8.53
CA LEU A 324 -11.95 11.35 7.66
C LEU A 324 -13.02 12.44 7.81
N GLY A 325 -14.27 12.06 8.12
CA GLY A 325 -15.34 13.01 8.37
C GLY A 325 -15.01 13.98 9.51
N ARG A 326 -14.26 13.55 10.52
CA ARG A 326 -13.84 14.40 11.66
C ARG A 326 -12.86 15.47 11.21
N VAL A 327 -11.85 15.09 10.43
CA VAL A 327 -10.74 15.97 10.03
C VAL A 327 -11.04 16.84 8.82
N TRP A 328 -12.01 16.43 7.99
CA TRP A 328 -12.48 17.20 6.84
C TRP A 328 -13.62 18.16 7.20
N ARG A 329 -14.53 17.82 8.14
CA ARG A 329 -15.59 18.75 8.57
C ARG A 329 -15.08 19.86 9.49
N GLY A 330 -14.02 19.62 10.27
CA GLY A 330 -13.42 20.60 11.20
C GLY A 330 -12.69 21.79 10.55
N SER A 331 -13.12 22.24 9.36
CA SER A 331 -12.60 23.41 8.66
C SER A 331 -13.70 24.35 8.14
N GLY A 332 -14.94 24.15 8.59
CA GLY A 332 -16.10 24.97 8.23
C GLY A 332 -16.69 25.73 9.42
N GLN A 333 -15.90 26.62 10.03
CA GLN A 333 -16.36 27.83 10.70
C GLN A 333 -15.24 28.88 10.55
N GLY A 334 -15.40 29.79 9.59
CA GLY A 334 -14.44 30.86 9.32
C GLY A 334 -13.99 30.90 7.86
N ASP A 335 -14.88 31.36 6.98
CA ASP A 335 -14.62 32.40 5.98
C ASP A 335 -15.97 33.01 5.58
#